data_AF-A0A662CFE2-F1
#
_entry.id   AF-A0A662CFE2-F1
#
_cell.length_a   1.000
_cell.length_b   1.000
_cell.length_c   1.000
_cell.angle_alpha   90.00
_cell.angle_beta   90.00
_cell.angle_gamma   90.00
#
_symmetry.space_group_name_H-M   'P 1'
#
loop_
_entity.id
_entity.type
_entity.pdbx_description
1 polymer ?
#
loop_
_entity_poly.entity_id
_entity_poly.type
_entity_poly.pdbx_seq_one_letter_code
_entity_poly.pdbx_strand_id
1 'polypeptide(L)'
;MAQTQTKKPVQRRLSGVNEFSINIGTENGSGSQTANLTILRAIFKMGIPVSGKNIFPSNIRGLPTWYKIRVSQSGYGGRRKEADIVVAMNPKTFTEDQDDLVEG
;
A
#
# COMPACT_ATOMS: atom_id res chain seq x y z
N MET A 1 34.56 12.34 -3.17
CA MET A 1 33.85 11.81 -1.99
C MET A 1 32.75 10.90 -2.51
N ALA A 2 32.98 9.58 -2.50
CA ALA A 2 32.03 8.61 -3.02
C ALA A 2 30.82 8.54 -2.07
N GLN A 3 29.62 8.81 -2.60
CA GLN A 3 28.39 8.60 -1.86
C GLN A 3 28.20 7.09 -1.70
N THR A 4 28.42 6.58 -0.50
CA THR A 4 28.11 5.20 -0.14
C THR A 4 26.61 5.01 -0.29
N GLN A 5 26.18 4.43 -1.41
CA GLN A 5 24.81 3.97 -1.59
C GLN A 5 24.58 2.84 -0.59
N THR A 6 23.94 3.16 0.55
CA THR A 6 23.38 2.16 1.45
C THR A 6 22.30 1.42 0.67
N LYS A 7 22.62 0.23 0.15
CA LYS A 7 21.64 -0.70 -0.43
C LYS A 7 20.52 -0.86 0.60
N LYS A 8 19.30 -0.38 0.28
CA LYS A 8 18.10 -0.72 1.05
C LYS A 8 18.05 -2.26 1.16
N PRO A 9 17.71 -2.82 2.33
CA PRO A 9 17.56 -4.26 2.47
C PRO A 9 16.61 -4.78 1.40
N VAL A 10 16.95 -5.92 0.79
CA VAL A 10 16.18 -6.53 -0.30
C VAL A 10 14.74 -6.70 0.18
N GLN A 11 13.83 -5.92 -0.38
CA GLN A 11 12.42 -5.94 -0.03
C GLN A 11 11.83 -7.24 -0.54
N ARG A 12 11.52 -8.18 0.38
CA ARG A 12 11.08 -9.51 -0.01
C ARG A 12 9.60 -9.47 -0.43
N ARG A 13 9.39 -9.70 -1.73
CA ARG A 13 8.08 -9.99 -2.31
C ARG A 13 7.42 -11.15 -1.58
N LEU A 14 6.11 -11.07 -1.41
CA LEU A 14 5.34 -12.18 -0.89
C LEU A 14 5.15 -13.26 -1.97
N SER A 15 5.24 -14.53 -1.58
CA SER A 15 5.06 -15.66 -2.48
C SER A 15 3.81 -16.44 -2.11
N GLY A 16 3.01 -16.82 -3.11
CA GLY A 16 1.81 -17.65 -2.92
C GLY A 16 0.58 -17.08 -3.59
N VAL A 17 -0.52 -17.82 -3.52
CA VAL A 17 -1.83 -17.40 -4.04
C VAL A 17 -2.48 -16.49 -3.01
N ASN A 18 -3.05 -15.36 -3.45
CA ASN A 18 -3.71 -14.38 -2.59
C ASN A 18 -2.82 -13.91 -1.43
N GLU A 19 -1.55 -13.67 -1.72
CA GLU A 19 -0.55 -13.28 -0.73
C GLU A 19 0.22 -12.06 -1.22
N PHE A 20 -0.39 -10.89 -1.04
CA PHE A 20 0.16 -9.62 -1.51
C PHE A 20 -0.41 -8.41 -0.74
N SER A 21 0.17 -7.25 -1.02
CA SER A 21 -0.20 -5.97 -0.43
C SER A 21 -0.35 -4.88 -1.50
N ILE A 22 -1.34 -4.01 -1.31
CA ILE A 22 -1.59 -2.86 -2.18
C ILE A 22 -1.39 -1.59 -1.37
N ASN A 23 -0.56 -0.67 -1.85
CA ASN A 23 -0.39 0.67 -1.30
C ASN A 23 -1.03 1.70 -2.23
N ILE A 24 -2.00 2.45 -1.72
CA ILE A 24 -2.76 3.44 -2.49
C ILE A 24 -2.45 4.83 -1.93
N GLY A 25 -1.62 5.61 -2.61
CA GLY A 25 -1.20 6.95 -2.23
C GLY A 25 -2.08 8.01 -2.88
N THR A 26 -2.77 8.82 -2.08
CA THR A 26 -3.75 9.83 -2.52
C THR A 26 -3.59 11.14 -1.75
N GLU A 27 -4.33 12.18 -2.14
CA GLU A 27 -4.53 13.36 -1.31
C GLU A 27 -5.75 13.19 -0.39
N ASN A 28 -5.65 13.67 0.84
CA ASN A 28 -6.76 13.64 1.79
C ASN A 28 -7.96 14.46 1.27
N GLY A 29 -9.15 13.87 1.31
CA GLY A 29 -10.39 14.50 0.81
C GLY A 29 -10.68 14.26 -0.68
N SER A 30 -9.90 13.44 -1.37
CA SER A 30 -10.09 13.04 -2.78
C SER A 30 -11.24 12.06 -3.03
N GLY A 31 -11.92 11.58 -1.98
CA GLY A 31 -12.86 10.46 -2.06
C GLY A 31 -12.20 9.08 -1.96
N SER A 32 -10.90 9.02 -1.66
CA SER A 32 -10.12 7.78 -1.57
C SER A 32 -10.72 6.72 -0.64
N GLN A 33 -11.34 7.13 0.48
CA GLN A 33 -11.98 6.18 1.40
C GLN A 33 -13.06 5.32 0.71
N THR A 34 -13.89 5.93 -0.14
CA THR A 34 -14.96 5.22 -0.86
C THR A 34 -14.39 4.23 -1.86
N ALA A 35 -13.38 4.63 -2.64
CA ALA A 35 -12.71 3.76 -3.60
C ALA A 35 -11.99 2.59 -2.90
N ASN A 36 -11.23 2.88 -1.86
CA ASN A 36 -10.46 1.89 -1.11
C ASN A 36 -11.37 0.85 -0.44
N LEU A 37 -12.50 1.28 0.12
CA LEU A 37 -13.47 0.38 0.72
C LEU A 37 -14.18 -0.49 -0.34
N THR A 38 -14.36 0.03 -1.56
CA THR A 38 -14.91 -0.75 -2.68
C THR A 38 -13.96 -1.88 -3.06
N ILE A 39 -12.66 -1.60 -3.17
CA ILE A 39 -11.62 -2.61 -3.44
C ILE A 39 -11.59 -3.66 -2.32
N LEU A 40 -11.52 -3.22 -1.05
CA LEU A 40 -11.51 -4.09 0.12
C LEU A 40 -12.73 -5.04 0.12
N ARG A 41 -13.92 -4.49 -0.10
CA ARG A 41 -15.18 -5.25 -0.12
C ARG A 41 -15.24 -6.21 -1.30
N ALA A 42 -14.71 -5.84 -2.46
CA ALA A 42 -14.66 -6.73 -3.61
C ALA A 42 -13.80 -7.96 -3.31
N ILE A 43 -12.60 -7.77 -2.75
CA ILE A 43 -11.72 -8.87 -2.35
C ILE A 43 -12.37 -9.76 -1.29
N PHE A 44 -12.98 -9.15 -0.28
CA PHE A 44 -13.71 -9.90 0.75
C PHE A 44 -14.87 -10.72 0.17
N LYS A 45 -15.64 -10.15 -0.76
CA LYS A 45 -16.76 -10.85 -1.42
C LYS A 45 -16.31 -11.99 -2.35
N MET A 46 -15.05 -11.99 -2.80
CA MET A 46 -14.45 -13.13 -3.50
C MET A 46 -14.06 -14.28 -2.54
N GLY A 47 -14.29 -14.13 -1.23
CA GLY A 47 -13.97 -15.16 -0.22
C GLY A 47 -12.51 -15.14 0.23
N ILE A 48 -11.76 -14.08 -0.07
CA ILE A 48 -10.35 -13.96 0.26
C ILE A 48 -10.19 -13.11 1.54
N PRO A 49 -9.48 -13.59 2.57
CA PRO A 49 -9.24 -12.79 3.76
C PRO A 49 -8.41 -11.54 3.42
N VAL A 50 -8.89 -10.39 3.88
CA VAL A 50 -8.31 -9.09 3.54
C VAL A 50 -8.43 -8.13 4.72
N SER A 51 -7.40 -7.32 4.93
CA SER A 51 -7.43 -6.19 5.86
C SER A 51 -7.07 -4.89 5.15
N GLY A 52 -7.59 -3.78 5.66
CA GLY A 52 -7.32 -2.44 5.13
C GLY A 52 -7.04 -1.47 6.26
N LYS A 53 -6.02 -0.62 6.08
CA LYS A 53 -5.66 0.41 7.05
C LYS A 53 -5.43 1.75 6.36
N ASN A 54 -6.12 2.76 6.88
CA ASN A 54 -5.91 4.16 6.51
C ASN A 54 -4.74 4.74 7.31
N ILE A 55 -3.85 5.48 6.64
CA ILE A 55 -2.65 6.09 7.19
C ILE A 55 -2.66 7.58 6.85
N PHE A 56 -2.73 8.39 7.90
CA PHE A 56 -2.73 9.85 7.81
C PHE A 56 -1.54 10.40 8.62
N PRO A 57 -0.49 10.91 7.98
CA PRO A 57 0.54 11.68 8.69
C PRO A 57 -0.04 12.97 9.27
N SER A 58 -1.09 13.50 8.63
CA SER A 58 -1.84 14.68 9.05
C SER A 58 -3.27 14.61 8.52
N ASN A 59 -4.22 15.21 9.26
CA ASN A 59 -5.63 15.26 8.89
C ASN A 59 -6.01 16.48 8.04
N ILE A 60 -5.03 17.26 7.58
CA ILE A 60 -5.27 18.44 6.72
C ILE A 60 -5.66 17.98 5.30
N ARG A 61 -6.67 18.63 4.72
CA ARG A 61 -7.14 18.37 3.35
C ARG A 61 -6.01 18.65 2.34
N GLY A 62 -5.87 17.79 1.33
CA GLY A 62 -4.86 17.94 0.28
C GLY A 62 -3.46 17.44 0.65
N LEU A 63 -3.23 17.05 1.91
CA LEU A 63 -1.99 16.39 2.30
C LEU A 63 -1.99 14.90 1.96
N PRO A 64 -0.79 14.28 1.83
CA PRO A 64 -0.65 12.85 1.59
C PRO A 64 -1.46 11.97 2.53
N THR A 65 -2.08 10.94 1.97
CA THR A 65 -2.81 9.90 2.69
C THR A 65 -2.66 8.58 1.97
N TRP A 66 -2.44 7.51 2.73
CA TRP A 66 -2.33 6.17 2.18
C TRP A 66 -3.42 5.25 2.70
N TYR A 67 -3.84 4.33 1.86
CA TYR A 67 -4.59 3.16 2.28
C TYR A 67 -3.80 1.91 1.91
N LYS A 68 -3.41 1.14 2.92
CA LYS A 68 -2.69 -0.12 2.73
C LYS A 68 -3.67 -1.29 2.86
N ILE A 69 -3.76 -2.11 1.82
CA ILE A 69 -4.54 -3.34 1.78
C ILE A 69 -3.59 -4.51 1.92
N ARG A 70 -3.93 -5.47 2.78
CA ARG A 70 -3.24 -6.75 2.91
C ARG A 70 -4.21 -7.87 2.55
N VAL A 71 -3.85 -8.64 1.53
CA VAL A 71 -4.59 -9.83 1.08
C VAL A 71 -3.79 -11.04 1.50
N SER A 72 -4.35 -11.92 2.32
CA SER A 72 -3.65 -13.12 2.79
C SER A 72 -4.55 -14.34 2.87
N GLN A 73 -4.23 -15.40 2.13
CA GLN A 73 -4.97 -16.67 2.22
C GLN A 73 -4.99 -17.24 3.64
N SER A 74 -3.90 -17.04 4.41
CA SER A 74 -3.78 -17.50 5.79
C SER A 74 -4.41 -16.55 6.83
N GLY A 75 -5.04 -15.45 6.39
CA GLY A 75 -5.74 -14.51 7.28
C GLY A 75 -4.84 -13.53 8.04
N TYR A 76 -3.55 -13.39 7.67
CA TYR A 76 -2.67 -12.42 8.30
C TYR A 76 -3.10 -10.97 8.00
N GLY A 77 -3.60 -10.27 9.01
CA GLY A 77 -4.10 -8.90 8.87
C GLY A 77 -3.07 -7.78 9.08
N GLY A 78 -1.84 -8.11 9.45
CA GLY A 78 -0.78 -7.14 9.73
C GLY A 78 -0.37 -6.34 8.49
N ARG A 79 -0.34 -5.01 8.61
CA ARG A 79 0.15 -4.11 7.55
C ARG A 79 1.63 -4.37 7.29
N ARG A 80 2.02 -4.44 6.02
CA ARG A 80 3.43 -4.44 5.60
C ARG A 80 3.93 -3.04 5.24
N LYS A 81 5.24 -2.85 5.37
CA LYS A 81 5.89 -1.61 4.94
C LYS A 81 5.94 -1.58 3.42
N GLU A 82 6.46 -2.65 2.84
CA GLU A 82 6.59 -2.90 1.41
C GLU A 82 5.23 -3.17 0.76
N ALA A 83 5.13 -2.88 -0.54
CA ALA A 83 3.94 -3.06 -1.37
C ALA A 83 4.26 -3.92 -2.59
N ASP A 84 3.36 -4.84 -2.93
CA ASP A 84 3.45 -5.63 -4.17
C ASP A 84 2.76 -4.90 -5.34
N ILE A 85 1.81 -4.02 -5.03
CA ILE A 85 1.10 -3.18 -5.98
C ILE A 85 1.03 -1.76 -5.42
N VAL A 86 1.32 -0.77 -6.26
CA VAL A 86 1.22 0.65 -5.92
C VAL A 86 0.20 1.34 -6.83
N VAL A 87 -0.68 2.13 -6.22
CA VAL A 87 -1.57 3.06 -6.91
C VAL A 87 -1.16 4.47 -6.48
N ALA A 88 -0.26 5.08 -7.25
CA ALA A 88 0.29 6.41 -6.98
C ALA A 88 -0.58 7.49 -7.64
N MET A 89 -1.57 7.99 -6.89
CA MET A 89 -2.48 9.07 -7.34
C MET A 89 -2.04 10.45 -6.85
N ASN A 90 -1.00 10.52 -6.02
CA ASN A 90 -0.44 11.77 -5.52
C ASN A 90 0.98 11.96 -6.04
N PRO A 91 1.23 12.92 -6.95
CA PRO A 91 2.57 13.18 -7.47
C PRO A 91 3.61 13.51 -6.40
N LYS A 92 3.18 14.08 -5.26
CA LYS A 92 4.08 14.45 -4.14
C LYS A 92 4.66 13.23 -3.42
N THR A 93 3.98 12.09 -3.48
CA THR A 93 4.40 10.85 -2.81
C THR A 93 4.99 9.83 -3.77
N PHE A 94 5.03 10.11 -5.07
CA PHE A 94 5.41 9.12 -6.09
C PHE A 94 6.74 8.43 -5.78
N THR A 95 7.78 9.19 -5.43
CA THR A 95 9.09 8.61 -5.10
C THR A 95 9.05 7.71 -3.87
N GLU A 96 8.28 8.10 -2.83
CA GLU A 96 8.08 7.27 -1.63
C GLU A 96 7.27 6.01 -1.95
N ASP A 97 6.24 6.15 -2.77
CA ASP A 97 5.40 5.03 -3.21
C ASP A 97 6.20 4.03 -4.05
N GLN A 98 7.05 4.53 -4.97
CA GLN A 98 7.95 3.71 -5.78
C GLN A 98 9.01 3.03 -4.91
N ASP A 99 9.52 3.72 -3.90
CA ASP A 99 10.51 3.18 -2.97
C ASP A 99 9.99 2.02 -2.11
N ASP A 100 8.68 1.98 -1.85
CA ASP A 100 7.99 0.91 -1.12
C ASP A 100 7.62 -0.28 -2.04
N LEU A 101 7.73 -0.14 -3.37
CA LEU A 101 7.36 -1.18 -4.34
C LEU A 101 8.45 -2.26 -4.42
N VAL A 102 8.05 -3.51 -4.21
CA VAL A 102 8.95 -4.66 -4.40
C VAL A 102 9.12 -5.00 -5.88
N GLU A 103 10.27 -5.59 -6.22
CA GLU A 103 10.51 -6.16 -7.53
C GLU A 103 9.55 -7.35 -7.78
N GLY A 104 8.96 -7.44 -8.97
CA GLY A 104 7.86 -8.36 -9.27
C GLY A 104 7.82 -8.85 -10.70
#